data_AF-A0A3B4XGM4-F1
#
_entry.id   AF-A0A3B4XGM4-F1
#
_cell.length_a   1.000
_cell.length_b   1.000
_cell.length_c   1.000
_cell.angle_alpha   90.00
_cell.angle_beta   90.00
_cell.angle_gamma   90.00
#
_symmetry.space_group_name_H-M   'P 1'
#
loop_
_entity.id
_entity.type
_entity.pdbx_description
1 polymer ?
#
loop_
_entity_poly.entity_id
_entity_poly.type
_entity_poly.pdbx_seq_one_letter_code
_entity_poly.pdbx_strand_id
1 'polypeptide(L)'
;MATSNPSVFLLTVNGQIEGANFPEYDNLYCKYCFVYGHDWAPTSGLEEGITQITCKGSQSSHRLIWNFPLETTFKSTNPSGWPQLVVSVYGPDVFGNDVVRGYGATHIPFNPGQSVHPP
;
A
#
# COMPACT_ATOMS: atom_id res chain seq x y z
N MET A 1 37.97 -9.49 -19.36
CA MET A 1 36.52 -9.74 -19.40
C MET A 1 35.83 -8.45 -19.00
N ALA A 2 35.06 -7.83 -19.90
CA ALA A 2 34.27 -6.66 -19.53
C ALA A 2 33.12 -7.13 -18.64
N THR A 3 33.10 -6.70 -17.37
CA THR A 3 31.97 -6.91 -16.48
C THR A 3 30.81 -6.07 -17.00
N SER A 4 29.83 -6.69 -17.65
CA SER A 4 28.59 -6.01 -18.00
C SER A 4 27.91 -5.58 -16.70
N ASN A 5 27.80 -4.28 -16.45
CA ASN A 5 27.00 -3.80 -15.34
C ASN A 5 25.56 -4.28 -15.56
N PRO A 6 24.94 -4.99 -14.60
CA PRO A 6 23.57 -5.41 -14.73
C PRO A 6 22.69 -4.16 -14.91
N SER A 7 21.86 -4.16 -15.95
CA SER A 7 20.89 -3.08 -16.15
C SER A 7 19.85 -3.17 -15.04
N VAL A 8 19.65 -2.07 -14.32
CA VAL A 8 18.57 -1.93 -13.35
C VAL A 8 17.47 -1.05 -13.93
N PHE A 9 16.24 -1.32 -13.56
CA PHE A 9 15.11 -0.41 -13.78
C PHE A 9 14.56 0.06 -12.44
N LEU A 10 13.87 1.19 -12.46
CA LEU A 10 13.21 1.78 -11.30
C LEU A 10 11.70 1.68 -11.44
N LEU A 11 11.03 1.38 -10.32
CA LEU A 11 9.57 1.44 -10.17
C LEU A 11 9.25 2.45 -9.07
N THR A 12 8.71 3.60 -9.44
CA THR A 12 8.21 4.59 -8.48
C THR A 12 6.70 4.42 -8.34
N VAL A 13 6.25 4.28 -7.09
CA VAL A 13 4.87 4.05 -6.70
C VAL A 13 4.38 5.26 -5.94
N ASN A 14 3.37 5.93 -6.49
CA ASN A 14 2.67 7.04 -5.86
C ASN A 14 1.18 6.72 -5.81
N GLY A 15 0.58 6.83 -4.63
CA GLY A 15 -0.83 6.56 -4.43
C GLY A 15 -1.32 6.96 -3.05
N GLN A 16 -2.50 6.48 -2.69
CA GLN A 16 -3.08 6.73 -1.37
C GLN A 16 -3.99 5.59 -0.95
N ILE A 17 -4.06 5.33 0.36
CA ILE A 17 -5.11 4.52 0.99
C ILE A 17 -6.27 5.46 1.29
N GLU A 18 -7.27 5.50 0.42
CA GLU A 18 -8.40 6.42 0.58
C GLU A 18 -9.29 6.07 1.77
N GLY A 19 -9.64 4.79 1.91
CA GLY A 19 -10.67 4.37 2.83
C GLY A 19 -11.06 2.90 2.67
N ALA A 20 -11.96 2.45 3.53
CA ALA A 20 -12.57 1.12 3.44
C ALA A 20 -13.99 1.12 3.99
N ASN A 21 -14.78 0.12 3.58
CA ASN A 21 -16.15 -0.05 4.03
C ASN A 21 -16.18 -1.13 5.12
N PHE A 22 -16.50 -0.74 6.35
CA PHE A 22 -16.68 -1.65 7.48
C PHE A 22 -18.01 -1.35 8.17
N PRO A 23 -19.12 -2.03 7.83
CA PRO A 23 -20.44 -1.71 8.37
C PRO A 23 -20.52 -1.76 9.90
N GLU A 24 -19.86 -2.74 10.51
CA GLU A 24 -20.00 -3.06 11.94
C GLU A 24 -18.93 -2.42 12.83
N TYR A 25 -17.83 -1.92 12.25
CA TYR A 25 -16.67 -1.44 13.01
C TYR A 25 -16.43 0.05 12.83
N ASP A 26 -15.87 0.68 13.86
CA ASP A 26 -15.51 2.09 13.88
C ASP A 26 -14.21 2.29 14.66
N ASN A 27 -13.64 3.49 14.60
CA ASN A 27 -12.32 3.80 15.20
C ASN A 27 -11.23 2.87 14.67
N LEU A 28 -11.06 2.85 13.34
CA LEU A 28 -10.12 1.96 12.67
C LEU A 28 -8.89 2.71 12.15
N TYR A 29 -7.75 2.02 12.16
CA TYR A 29 -6.55 2.42 11.43
C TYR A 29 -6.09 1.28 10.53
N CYS A 30 -5.29 1.62 9.51
CA CYS A 30 -4.71 0.66 8.58
C CYS A 30 -3.20 0.59 8.79
N LYS A 31 -2.65 -0.62 8.87
CA LYS A 31 -1.23 -0.89 8.68
C LYS A 31 -1.02 -1.37 7.26
N TYR A 32 0.00 -0.85 6.58
CA TYR A 32 0.39 -1.35 5.27
C TYR A 32 1.86 -1.74 5.27
N CYS A 33 2.21 -2.67 4.38
CA CYS A 33 3.59 -2.96 4.03
C CYS A 33 3.68 -3.40 2.56
N PHE A 34 4.86 -3.22 1.97
CA PHE A 34 5.18 -3.77 0.67
C PHE A 34 5.87 -5.13 0.81
N VAL A 35 5.43 -6.11 0.03
CA VAL A 35 6.03 -7.44 -0.06
C VAL A 35 6.53 -7.65 -1.48
N TYR A 36 7.76 -8.12 -1.63
CA TYR A 36 8.43 -8.28 -2.93
C TYR A 36 9.51 -9.37 -2.88
N GLY A 37 9.91 -9.83 -4.06
CA GLY A 37 10.97 -10.83 -4.23
C GLY A 37 12.37 -10.28 -3.98
N HIS A 38 13.34 -11.18 -3.84
CA HIS A 38 14.71 -10.87 -3.44
C HIS A 38 15.48 -9.90 -4.37
N ASP A 39 15.13 -9.85 -5.65
CA ASP A 39 15.78 -8.94 -6.61
C ASP A 39 15.36 -7.48 -6.44
N TRP A 40 14.20 -7.25 -5.81
CA TRP A 40 13.68 -5.92 -5.55
C TRP A 40 14.33 -5.32 -4.32
N ALA A 41 14.83 -4.09 -4.46
CA ALA A 41 15.37 -3.33 -3.36
C ALA A 41 14.70 -1.95 -3.28
N PRO A 42 14.18 -1.55 -2.10
CA PRO A 42 13.68 -0.20 -1.88
C PRO A 42 14.84 0.80 -1.97
N THR A 43 14.60 1.95 -2.57
CA THR A 43 15.59 3.02 -2.73
C THR A 43 15.16 4.33 -2.09
N SER A 44 13.86 4.55 -1.91
CA SER A 44 13.31 5.75 -1.27
C SER A 44 11.87 5.51 -0.79
N GLY A 45 11.40 6.36 0.13
CA GLY A 45 10.04 6.28 0.66
C GLY A 45 9.88 5.27 1.79
N LEU A 46 8.64 4.95 2.14
CA LEU A 46 8.31 4.05 3.24
C LEU A 46 7.89 2.68 2.73
N GLU A 47 8.51 1.62 3.26
CA GLU A 47 8.15 0.22 2.95
C GLU A 47 6.93 -0.24 3.74
N GLU A 48 6.70 0.36 4.91
CA GLU A 48 5.58 0.07 5.79
C GLU A 48 5.15 1.33 6.54
N GLY A 49 3.92 1.31 7.05
CA GLY A 49 3.42 2.42 7.85
C GLY A 49 2.04 2.16 8.45
N ILE A 50 1.62 3.11 9.28
CA ILE A 50 0.35 3.07 10.01
C ILE A 50 -0.38 4.38 9.74
N THR A 51 -1.65 4.31 9.37
CA THR A 51 -2.50 5.49 9.16
C THR A 51 -2.95 6.08 10.49
N GLN A 52 -3.56 7.26 10.45
CA GLN A 52 -4.34 7.74 11.58
C GLN A 52 -5.53 6.81 11.87
N ILE A 53 -6.01 6.87 13.12
CA ILE A 53 -7.31 6.31 13.51
C ILE A 53 -8.40 7.22 12.96
N THR A 54 -9.39 6.64 12.29
CA THR A 54 -10.53 7.36 11.72
C THR A 54 -11.84 6.74 12.21
N CYS A 55 -12.89 7.55 12.28
CA CYS A 55 -14.23 7.10 12.57
C CYS A 55 -15.22 7.45 11.44
N LYS A 56 -16.36 6.76 11.41
CA LYS A 56 -17.40 7.02 10.42
C LYS A 56 -17.94 8.43 10.58
N GLY A 57 -18.14 9.12 9.46
CA GLY A 57 -18.79 10.43 9.45
C GLY A 57 -20.26 10.34 9.89
N SER A 58 -20.83 11.49 10.28
CA SER A 58 -22.25 11.60 10.68
C SER A 58 -23.24 11.30 9.55
N GLN A 59 -22.80 11.23 8.29
CA GLN A 59 -23.64 10.85 7.16
C GLN A 59 -23.60 9.33 6.97
N SER A 60 -24.68 8.74 6.46
CA SER A 60 -24.94 7.29 6.28
C SER A 60 -23.92 6.49 5.45
N SER A 61 -22.75 7.05 5.17
CA SER A 61 -21.64 6.36 4.58
C SER A 61 -21.01 5.41 5.60
N HIS A 62 -21.12 4.10 5.34
CA HIS A 62 -20.36 3.07 6.06
C HIS A 62 -18.85 3.07 5.72
N ARG A 63 -18.36 4.14 5.08
CA ARG A 63 -16.99 4.28 4.61
C ARG A 63 -16.16 5.06 5.62
N LEU A 64 -15.07 4.44 6.06
CA LEU A 64 -14.00 5.07 6.81
C LEU A 64 -13.03 5.72 5.81
N ILE A 65 -12.58 6.94 6.10
CA ILE A 65 -11.70 7.70 5.23
C ILE A 65 -10.35 7.89 5.93
N TRP A 66 -9.28 7.40 5.29
CA TRP A 66 -7.91 7.63 5.73
C TRP A 66 -7.19 8.66 4.86
N ASN A 67 -7.35 8.64 3.54
CA ASN A 67 -6.58 9.49 2.60
C ASN A 67 -5.07 9.52 2.94
N PHE A 68 -4.52 8.34 3.24
CA PHE A 68 -3.13 8.22 3.68
C PHE A 68 -2.18 8.10 2.48
N PRO A 69 -1.16 8.94 2.35
CA PRO A 69 -0.26 8.92 1.19
C PRO A 69 0.63 7.68 1.18
N LEU A 70 0.85 7.11 -0.01
CA LEU A 70 1.79 6.03 -0.28
C LEU A 70 2.82 6.52 -1.28
N GLU A 71 4.08 6.51 -0.90
CA GLU A 71 5.20 6.88 -1.76
C GLU A 71 6.39 5.96 -1.48
N THR A 72 6.82 5.23 -2.51
CA THR A 72 8.00 4.38 -2.45
C THR A 72 8.63 4.19 -3.84
N THR A 73 9.93 4.01 -3.90
CA THR A 73 10.63 3.63 -5.13
C THR A 73 11.42 2.37 -4.91
N PHE A 74 11.33 1.45 -5.86
CA PHE A 74 12.12 0.24 -5.91
C PHE A 74 13.08 0.26 -7.10
N LYS A 75 14.17 -0.49 -6.97
CA LYS A 75 15.03 -0.91 -8.09
C LYS A 75 14.99 -2.41 -8.22
N SER A 76 15.11 -2.91 -9.45
CA SER A 76 15.19 -4.33 -9.75
C SER A 76 15.96 -4.57 -11.05
N THR A 77 16.47 -5.79 -11.26
CA THR A 77 17.08 -6.22 -12.53
C THR A 77 16.09 -7.00 -13.40
N ASN A 78 15.03 -7.55 -12.79
CA ASN A 78 13.97 -8.28 -13.50
C ASN A 78 12.59 -8.14 -12.79
N PRO A 79 11.47 -8.45 -13.48
CA PRO A 79 10.14 -8.26 -12.89
C PRO A 79 9.68 -9.39 -11.95
N SER A 80 10.47 -10.45 -11.74
CA SER A 80 10.08 -11.59 -10.90
C SER A 80 9.91 -11.17 -9.44
N GLY A 81 8.90 -11.69 -8.75
CA GLY A 81 8.58 -11.30 -7.37
C GLY A 81 8.06 -9.87 -7.26
N TRP A 82 7.29 -9.44 -8.26
CA TRP A 82 6.77 -8.08 -8.39
C TRP A 82 6.12 -7.55 -7.08
N PRO A 83 6.33 -6.26 -6.72
CA PRO A 83 5.85 -5.72 -5.45
C PRO A 83 4.32 -5.78 -5.29
N GLN A 84 3.91 -6.11 -4.06
CA GLN A 84 2.53 -6.14 -3.61
C GLN A 84 2.35 -5.21 -2.41
N LEU A 85 1.25 -4.45 -2.39
CA LEU A 85 0.79 -3.77 -1.18
C LEU A 85 -0.06 -4.74 -0.37
N VAL A 86 0.33 -4.97 0.88
CA VAL A 86 -0.46 -5.71 1.87
C VAL A 86 -1.00 -4.70 2.89
N VAL A 87 -2.29 -4.81 3.21
CA VAL A 87 -2.98 -3.95 4.16
C VAL A 87 -3.66 -4.79 5.24
N SER A 88 -3.66 -4.28 6.47
CA SER A 88 -4.33 -4.86 7.62
C SER A 88 -5.01 -3.76 8.41
N VAL A 89 -6.31 -3.87 8.61
CA VAL A 89 -7.13 -2.89 9.32
C VAL A 89 -7.34 -3.36 10.75
N TYR A 90 -7.07 -2.48 11.71
CA TYR A 90 -7.15 -2.74 13.14
C TYR A 90 -8.18 -1.82 13.79
N GLY A 91 -8.79 -2.30 14.87
CA GLY A 91 -9.65 -1.51 15.74
C GLY A 91 -9.97 -2.23 17.05
N PRO A 92 -10.57 -1.52 18.02
CA PRO A 92 -10.75 -2.01 19.38
C PRO A 92 -11.76 -3.16 19.45
N ASP A 93 -11.48 -4.19 20.25
CA ASP A 93 -12.45 -5.17 20.74
C ASP A 93 -13.30 -4.63 21.90
N VAL A 94 -14.17 -5.47 22.46
CA VAL A 94 -15.04 -5.09 23.60
C VAL A 94 -14.26 -4.73 24.87
N PHE A 95 -12.98 -5.09 24.95
CA PHE A 95 -12.07 -4.78 26.05
C PHE A 95 -11.10 -3.65 25.71
N GLY A 96 -11.19 -3.06 24.51
CA GLY A 96 -10.31 -1.98 24.04
C GLY A 96 -8.98 -2.44 23.45
N ASN A 97 -8.78 -3.74 23.22
CA ASN A 97 -7.57 -4.23 22.56
C ASN A 97 -7.67 -4.05 21.05
N ASP A 98 -6.60 -3.59 20.41
CA ASP A 98 -6.54 -3.54 18.95
C ASP A 98 -6.46 -4.95 18.36
N VAL A 99 -7.49 -5.32 17.60
CA VAL A 99 -7.55 -6.59 16.88
C VAL A 99 -7.77 -6.35 15.38
N VAL A 100 -7.34 -7.32 14.57
CA VAL A 100 -7.52 -7.26 13.11
C VAL A 100 -9.02 -7.34 12.78
N ARG A 101 -9.50 -6.39 11.98
CA ARG A 101 -10.89 -6.31 11.47
C ARG A 101 -11.00 -6.70 10.00
N GLY A 102 -9.91 -6.58 9.24
CA GLY A 102 -9.84 -7.00 7.85
C GLY A 102 -8.43 -6.90 7.30
N TYR A 103 -8.20 -7.52 6.16
CA TYR A 103 -6.92 -7.51 5.46
C TYR A 103 -7.14 -7.57 3.95
N GLY A 104 -6.12 -7.20 3.19
CA GLY A 104 -6.13 -7.27 1.73
C GLY A 104 -4.71 -7.21 1.16
N ALA A 105 -4.54 -7.70 -0.06
CA ALA A 105 -3.26 -7.66 -0.76
C ALA A 105 -3.47 -7.56 -2.27
N THR A 106 -2.58 -6.86 -2.97
CA THR A 106 -2.57 -6.81 -4.44
C THR A 106 -1.26 -6.24 -4.97
N HIS A 107 -0.95 -6.58 -6.22
CA HIS A 107 0.19 -6.04 -6.95
C HIS A 107 -0.01 -4.56 -7.29
N ILE A 108 1.09 -3.82 -7.36
CA ILE A 108 1.10 -2.38 -7.68
C ILE A 108 1.78 -2.12 -9.04
N PRO A 109 1.32 -1.18 -9.88
CA PRO A 109 0.14 -0.36 -9.69
C PRO A 109 -1.15 -1.17 -9.86
N PHE A 110 -2.17 -0.77 -9.10
CA PHE A 110 -3.51 -1.36 -9.10
C PHE A 110 -4.27 -1.09 -10.41
N ASN A 111 -3.84 -0.06 -11.14
CA ASN A 111 -4.41 0.38 -12.40
C ASN A 111 -3.33 0.33 -13.48
N PRO A 112 -3.65 -0.18 -14.68
CA PRO A 112 -2.76 -0.05 -15.83
C PRO A 112 -2.38 1.41 -16.07
N GLY A 113 -1.10 1.67 -16.37
CA GLY A 113 -0.66 3.00 -16.80
C GLY A 113 -1.31 3.41 -18.12
N GLN A 114 -1.44 4.72 -18.36
CA GLN A 114 -1.87 5.24 -19.66
C GLN A 114 -0.64 5.46 -20.56
N SER A 115 -0.70 4.99 -21.81
CA SER A 115 0.32 5.32 -22.80
C SER A 115 0.15 6.77 -23.21
N VAL A 116 1.07 7.63 -22.77
CA VAL A 116 1.16 8.99 -23.31
C VAL A 116 1.97 8.88 -24.60
N HIS A 117 1.32 8.94 -25.76
CA HIS A 117 2.02 9.16 -27.01
C HIS A 117 2.52 10.61 -27.01
N PRO A 118 3.83 10.86 -27.08
CA PRO A 118 4.33 12.21 -27.34
C PRO A 118 3.83 12.66 -28.72
N PRO A 119 3.60 13.98 -28.92
CA PRO A 119 3.22 14.53 -30.21
C PRO A 119 4.31 14.36 -31.28
#